data_AF-A0A918D2T1-F1
#
_entry.id   AF-A0A918D2T1-F1
#
_cell.length_a   1.000
_cell.length_b   1.000
_cell.length_c   1.000
_cell.angle_alpha   90.00
_cell.angle_beta   90.00
_cell.angle_gamma   90.00
#
_symmetry.space_group_name_H-M   'P 1'
#
loop_
_entity.id
_entity.type
_entity.pdbx_description
1 polymer ?
#
loop_
_entity_poly.entity_id
_entity_poly.type
_entity_poly.pdbx_seq_one_letter_code
_entity_poly.pdbx_strand_id
1 'polypeptide(L)'
;MDVAHQVVLEAFQVPEGDRYQVVTQHEPYEMIMKDTGLGFERSDDVILFTAIITQRTNKMKKDFYRLLTERLEQQCQIESKDVMITFVTNGAGEWSFRFGKAQFLTGDL
;
A
#
# COMPACT_ATOMS: atom_id res chain seq x y z
N MET A 1 0.14 -5.72 -9.68
CA MET A 1 0.33 -4.36 -9.12
C MET A 1 -0.77 -3.37 -9.49
N ASP A 2 -1.55 -3.60 -10.56
CA ASP A 2 -2.62 -2.68 -10.96
C ASP A 2 -3.76 -2.59 -9.94
N VAL A 3 -4.16 -3.72 -9.34
CA VAL A 3 -5.15 -3.76 -8.26
C VAL A 3 -4.82 -2.78 -7.15
N ALA A 4 -3.59 -2.81 -6.64
CA ALA A 4 -3.16 -1.91 -5.58
C ALA A 4 -3.23 -0.44 -6.01
N HIS A 5 -2.88 -0.11 -7.26
CA HIS A 5 -2.98 1.26 -7.76
C HIS A 5 -4.42 1.73 -7.88
N GLN A 6 -5.32 0.90 -8.44
CA GLN A 6 -6.74 1.23 -8.53
C GLN A 6 -7.35 1.50 -7.16
N VAL A 7 -6.96 0.72 -6.16
CA VAL A 7 -7.40 0.92 -4.76
C VAL A 7 -6.83 2.20 -4.16
N VAL A 8 -5.58 2.59 -4.48
CA VAL A 8 -5.04 3.91 -4.10
C VAL A 8 -5.91 5.03 -4.67
N LEU A 9 -6.24 4.98 -5.97
CA LEU A 9 -7.09 6.00 -6.59
C LEU A 9 -8.47 6.08 -5.93
N GLU A 10 -9.10 4.94 -5.71
CA GLU A 10 -10.44 4.86 -5.12
C GLU A 10 -10.45 5.33 -3.66
N ALA A 11 -9.52 4.86 -2.83
CA ALA A 11 -9.50 5.18 -1.40
C ALA A 11 -8.94 6.57 -1.11
N PHE A 12 -7.94 7.02 -1.89
CA PHE A 12 -7.21 8.26 -1.61
C PHE A 12 -7.56 9.44 -2.50
N GLN A 13 -8.31 9.24 -3.58
CA GLN A 13 -8.76 10.30 -4.49
C GLN A 13 -7.59 11.14 -5.02
N VAL A 14 -6.48 10.46 -5.34
CA VAL A 14 -5.27 11.07 -5.90
C VAL A 14 -5.31 11.03 -7.44
N PRO A 15 -4.51 11.85 -8.14
CA PRO A 15 -4.41 11.80 -9.60
C PRO A 15 -4.00 10.40 -10.10
N GLU A 16 -4.47 10.01 -11.28
CA GLU A 16 -4.15 8.70 -11.89
C GLU A 16 -2.63 8.45 -12.02
N GLY A 17 -1.88 9.52 -12.29
CA GLY A 17 -0.42 9.48 -12.41
C GLY A 17 0.35 9.43 -11.09
N ASP A 18 -0.33 9.49 -9.93
CA ASP A 18 0.28 9.32 -8.60
C ASP A 18 0.61 7.84 -8.35
N ARG A 19 1.52 7.31 -9.17
CA ARG A 19 1.83 5.87 -9.28
C ARG A 19 3.32 5.60 -9.12
N TYR A 20 3.73 5.25 -7.90
CA TYR A 20 5.10 4.88 -7.58
C TYR A 20 5.10 3.54 -6.83
N GLN A 21 5.63 2.50 -7.46
CA GLN A 21 5.50 1.12 -6.99
C GLN A 21 6.82 0.36 -7.18
N VAL A 22 7.21 -0.40 -6.16
CA VAL A 22 8.35 -1.33 -6.21
C VAL A 22 7.84 -2.69 -5.74
N VAL A 23 8.29 -3.75 -6.41
CA VAL A 23 8.02 -5.13 -6.02
C VAL A 23 9.35 -5.80 -5.72
N THR A 24 9.46 -6.35 -4.52
CA THR A 24 10.57 -7.21 -4.12
C THR A 24 10.00 -8.61 -3.92
N GLN A 25 10.61 -9.58 -4.57
CA GLN A 25 10.28 -10.99 -4.39
C GLN A 25 11.25 -11.60 -3.38
N HIS A 26 10.76 -12.60 -2.65
CA HIS A 26 11.48 -13.22 -1.55
C HIS A 26 11.35 -14.73 -1.65
N GLU A 27 12.43 -15.44 -1.30
CA GLU A 27 12.36 -16.88 -1.10
C GLU A 27 11.53 -17.19 0.16
N PRO A 28 10.90 -18.39 0.29
CA PRO A 28 9.98 -18.69 1.39
C PRO A 28 10.56 -18.49 2.80
N TYR A 29 11.88 -18.61 2.95
CA TYR A 29 12.57 -18.45 4.23
C TYR A 29 12.92 -16.98 4.57
N GLU A 30 12.75 -16.03 3.65
CA GLU A 30 13.12 -14.63 3.84
C GLU A 30 12.02 -13.80 4.50
N MET A 31 10.76 -14.27 4.48
CA MET A 31 9.61 -13.60 5.08
C MET A 31 8.95 -14.47 6.14
N ILE A 32 9.01 -14.02 7.40
CA ILE A 32 8.33 -14.67 8.53
C ILE A 32 7.20 -13.76 9.02
N MET A 33 5.98 -14.04 8.56
CA MET A 33 4.79 -13.25 8.89
C MET A 33 3.80 -14.10 9.67
N LYS A 34 3.66 -13.83 10.98
CA LYS A 34 2.71 -14.54 11.85
C LYS A 34 1.44 -13.70 12.06
N ASP A 35 0.55 -14.19 12.92
CA ASP A 35 -0.77 -13.65 13.20
C ASP A 35 -0.81 -12.69 14.41
N THR A 36 0.29 -12.56 15.15
CA THR A 36 0.34 -11.79 16.42
C THR A 36 -0.66 -12.32 17.47
N GLY A 37 -0.99 -13.63 17.43
CA GLY A 37 -1.95 -14.26 18.34
C GLY A 37 -3.42 -13.96 18.03
N LEU A 38 -3.72 -13.54 16.80
CA LEU A 38 -5.09 -13.31 16.32
C LEU A 38 -5.82 -14.61 15.91
N GLY A 39 -5.15 -15.75 15.91
CA GLY A 39 -5.78 -17.07 15.77
C GLY A 39 -5.97 -17.52 14.32
N PHE A 40 -5.05 -17.20 13.42
CA PHE A 40 -5.10 -17.64 12.02
C PHE A 40 -3.71 -18.05 11.50
N GLU A 41 -3.68 -18.82 10.43
CA GLU A 41 -2.45 -19.23 9.74
C GLU A 41 -2.40 -18.64 8.33
N ARG A 42 -1.24 -18.08 7.98
CA ARG A 42 -0.96 -17.57 6.64
C ARG A 42 -0.53 -18.69 5.70
N SER A 43 -0.83 -18.54 4.42
CA SER A 43 -0.27 -19.38 3.35
C SER A 43 1.16 -18.94 3.00
N ASP A 44 1.75 -19.56 1.98
CA ASP A 44 3.04 -19.14 1.43
C ASP A 44 2.93 -17.90 0.52
N ASP A 45 1.72 -17.48 0.14
CA ASP A 45 1.45 -16.37 -0.79
C ASP A 45 1.32 -15.00 -0.07
N VAL A 46 2.11 -14.80 1.00
CA VAL A 46 2.02 -13.59 1.82
C VAL A 46 2.44 -12.31 1.09
N ILE A 47 1.72 -11.23 1.35
CA ILE A 47 2.05 -9.90 0.86
C ILE A 47 2.24 -8.94 2.04
N LEU A 48 3.45 -8.38 2.16
CA LEU A 48 3.70 -7.18 2.95
C LEU A 48 3.57 -5.94 2.08
N PHE A 49 2.49 -5.19 2.25
CA PHE A 49 2.27 -3.91 1.59
C PHE A 49 2.70 -2.75 2.49
N THR A 50 3.82 -2.11 2.17
CA THR A 50 4.26 -0.89 2.84
C THR A 50 4.06 0.31 1.94
N ALA A 51 3.32 1.31 2.44
CA ALA A 51 3.09 2.56 1.74
C ALA A 51 3.65 3.74 2.53
N ILE A 52 4.55 4.50 1.89
CA ILE A 52 5.04 5.79 2.37
C ILE A 52 4.14 6.86 1.76
N ILE A 53 3.38 7.57 2.58
CA ILE A 53 2.33 8.49 2.12
C ILE A 53 2.34 9.79 2.91
N THR A 54 1.81 10.85 2.31
CA THR A 54 1.42 12.05 3.07
C THR A 54 0.18 11.75 3.94
N GLN A 55 -0.19 12.68 4.83
CA GLN A 55 -1.32 12.47 5.73
C GLN A 55 -2.61 12.07 5.00
N ARG A 56 -3.26 11.03 5.54
CA ARG A 56 -4.56 10.52 5.09
C ARG A 56 -5.44 10.29 6.31
N THR A 57 -6.75 10.52 6.15
CA THR A 57 -7.70 10.31 7.24
C THR A 57 -7.79 8.84 7.63
N ASN A 58 -8.20 8.56 8.87
CA ASN A 58 -8.44 7.19 9.31
C ASN A 58 -9.53 6.49 8.47
N LYS A 59 -10.51 7.23 7.95
CA LYS A 59 -11.52 6.68 7.05
C LYS A 59 -10.88 6.16 5.77
N MET A 60 -10.07 7.00 5.11
CA MET A 60 -9.36 6.64 3.88
C MET A 60 -8.45 5.42 4.08
N LYS A 61 -7.70 5.37 5.19
CA LYS A 61 -6.84 4.22 5.52
C LYS A 61 -7.66 2.93 5.70
N LYS A 62 -8.79 2.99 6.42
CA LYS A 62 -9.69 1.84 6.59
C LYS A 62 -10.34 1.39 5.28
N ASP A 63 -10.76 2.33 4.45
CA ASP A 63 -11.31 2.04 3.12
C ASP A 63 -10.25 1.34 2.26
N PHE A 64 -9.00 1.82 2.28
CA PHE A 64 -7.89 1.19 1.58
C PHE A 64 -7.65 -0.25 2.03
N TYR A 65 -7.59 -0.51 3.34
CA TYR A 65 -7.37 -1.87 3.85
C TYR A 65 -8.41 -2.85 3.31
N ARG A 66 -9.69 -2.47 3.40
CA ARG A 66 -10.81 -3.28 2.95
C ARG A 66 -10.78 -3.49 1.43
N LEU A 67 -10.64 -2.42 0.65
CA LEU A 67 -10.66 -2.50 -0.80
C LEU A 67 -9.47 -3.30 -1.35
N LEU A 68 -8.28 -3.16 -0.74
CA LEU A 68 -7.09 -3.86 -1.21
C LEU A 68 -7.26 -5.37 -1.05
N THR A 69 -7.67 -5.83 0.12
CA THR A 69 -7.85 -7.27 0.38
C THR A 69 -8.99 -7.85 -0.46
N GLU A 70 -10.14 -7.17 -0.55
CA GLU A 70 -11.26 -7.62 -1.39
C GLU A 70 -10.85 -7.76 -2.87
N ARG A 71 -10.14 -6.78 -3.43
CA ARG A 71 -9.76 -6.80 -4.85
C ARG A 71 -8.66 -7.81 -5.15
N LEU A 72 -7.70 -7.99 -4.25
CA LEU A 72 -6.65 -9.00 -4.40
C LEU A 72 -7.24 -10.42 -4.35
N GLU A 73 -8.21 -10.66 -3.47
CA GLU A 73 -8.90 -11.94 -3.42
C GLU A 73 -9.68 -12.20 -4.73
N GLN A 74 -10.49 -11.24 -5.17
CA GLN A 74 -11.32 -11.37 -6.37
C GLN A 74 -10.53 -11.51 -7.68
N GLN A 75 -9.43 -10.77 -7.82
CA GLN A 75 -8.72 -10.64 -9.10
C GLN A 75 -7.39 -11.39 -9.14
N CYS A 76 -6.81 -11.69 -7.98
CA CYS A 76 -5.49 -12.31 -7.87
C CYS A 76 -5.49 -13.60 -7.04
N GLN A 77 -6.63 -14.01 -6.47
CA GLN A 77 -6.76 -15.23 -5.64
C GLN A 77 -5.84 -15.23 -4.40
N ILE A 78 -5.49 -14.04 -3.90
CA ILE A 78 -4.74 -13.88 -2.65
C ILE A 78 -5.73 -13.75 -1.50
N GLU A 79 -5.68 -14.65 -0.54
CA GLU A 79 -6.58 -14.61 0.61
C GLU A 79 -6.34 -13.35 1.46
N SER A 80 -7.41 -12.76 1.97
CA SER A 80 -7.32 -11.54 2.79
C SER A 80 -6.44 -11.69 4.03
N LYS A 81 -6.39 -12.91 4.61
CA LYS A 81 -5.53 -13.26 5.76
C LYS A 81 -4.03 -13.20 5.44
N ASP A 82 -3.64 -13.25 4.16
CA ASP A 82 -2.23 -13.29 3.71
C ASP A 82 -1.66 -11.90 3.42
N VAL A 83 -2.50 -10.86 3.45
CA VAL A 83 -2.09 -9.47 3.25
C VAL A 83 -1.83 -8.79 4.59
N MET A 84 -0.70 -8.10 4.72
CA MET A 84 -0.39 -7.19 5.82
C MET A 84 -0.10 -5.80 5.25
N ILE A 85 -0.71 -4.76 5.82
CA ILE A 85 -0.62 -3.40 5.30
C ILE A 85 -0.06 -2.46 6.37
N THR A 86 0.98 -1.71 6.03
CA THR A 86 1.56 -0.68 6.89
C THR A 86 1.65 0.66 6.17
N PHE A 87 1.32 1.74 6.89
CA PHE A 87 1.50 3.10 6.41
C PHE A 87 2.59 3.81 7.21
N VAL A 88 3.60 4.32 6.52
CA VAL A 88 4.56 5.29 7.07
C VAL A 88 4.13 6.66 6.58
N THR A 89 3.82 7.57 7.50
CA THR A 89 3.31 8.90 7.14
C THR A 89 4.42 9.94 7.24
N ASN A 90 4.59 10.72 6.18
CA ASN A 90 5.48 11.88 6.12
C ASN A 90 4.72 13.18 5.77
N GLY A 91 5.44 14.30 5.67
CA GLY A 91 4.88 15.59 5.28
C GLY A 91 5.03 15.87 3.79
N ALA A 92 4.61 17.07 3.40
CA ALA A 92 4.74 17.58 2.04
C ALA A 92 6.19 17.86 1.64
N GLY A 93 7.07 18.18 2.59
CA GLY A 93 8.46 18.56 2.32
C GLY A 93 9.38 17.39 1.98
N GLU A 94 8.93 16.17 2.23
CA GLU A 94 9.73 14.94 2.11
C GLU A 94 9.70 14.33 0.70
N TRP A 95 9.07 14.99 -0.27
CA TRP A 95 8.91 14.47 -1.62
C TRP A 95 9.59 15.33 -2.67
N SER A 96 10.38 14.69 -3.52
CA SER A 96 10.85 15.25 -4.79
C SER A 96 10.55 14.28 -5.91
N PHE A 97 9.59 14.62 -6.77
CA PHE A 97 9.15 13.73 -7.86
C PHE A 97 10.02 13.88 -9.11
N ARG A 98 10.59 15.08 -9.31
CA ARG A 98 11.46 15.38 -10.45
C ARG A 98 12.35 16.59 -10.19
N PHE A 99 13.46 16.64 -10.93
CA PHE A 99 14.35 17.81 -11.05
C PHE A 99 14.87 18.38 -9.72
N GLY A 100 14.92 17.57 -8.66
CA GLY A 100 15.39 18.00 -7.34
C GLY A 100 14.53 19.07 -6.68
N LYS A 101 13.26 19.23 -7.10
CA LYS A 101 12.31 20.17 -6.50
C LYS A 101 11.37 19.45 -5.55
N ALA A 102 10.93 20.13 -4.48
CA ALA A 102 9.87 19.64 -3.61
C ALA A 102 8.51 20.17 -4.08
N GLN A 103 7.85 19.46 -5.00
CA GLN A 103 6.69 19.98 -5.72
C GLN A 103 5.51 20.37 -4.82
N PHE A 104 5.29 19.65 -3.72
CA PHE A 104 4.26 20.03 -2.75
C PHE A 104 4.58 21.36 -2.04
N LEU A 105 5.85 21.74 -1.93
CA LEU A 105 6.25 23.03 -1.34
C LEU A 105 6.24 24.16 -2.38
N THR A 106 6.48 23.86 -3.66
CA THR A 106 6.45 24.87 -4.73
C THR A 106 5.04 25.18 -5.22
N GLY A 107 4.06 24.32 -4.92
CA GLY A 107 2.69 24.42 -5.42
C GLY A 107 2.54 23.94 -6.87
N ASP A 108 3.52 23.16 -7.36
CA ASP A 108 3.41 22.48 -8.67
C ASP A 108 2.37 21.33 -8.60
N LEU A 109 1.97 20.93 -7.39
CA LEU A 109 1.01 19.87 -7.04
C LEU A 109 0.01 20.36 -6.00
#